data_AF-A0A812MB11-F1
#
_entry.id   AF-A0A812MB11-F1
#
_cell.length_a   1.000
_cell.length_b   1.000
_cell.length_c   1.000
_cell.angle_alpha   90.00
_cell.angle_beta   90.00
_cell.angle_gamma   90.00
#
_symmetry.space_group_name_H-M   'P 1'
#
loop_
_entity.id
_entity.type
_entity.pdbx_description
1 polymer ?
#
loop_
_entity_poly.entity_id
_entity_poly.type
_entity_poly.pdbx_seq_one_letter_code
_entity_poly.pdbx_strand_id
1 'polypeptide(L)'
;MESRIKSKQLEAKLLKDKVQEARLKAQQLRLQLKAIGAQDTVAGSGSEEPSEFRELLEMLVGAVDLQRQVLFECGSEGEVQVGGRRVMLHRMVTWQMGDSPLKLSVPMELQAEIAGLLTDARKRGRMEEAVLQRLSSTWELMGAEVVSASGSGAGACPSAPLPEPAIFLVHRSTSQAVVVAKWPAVDFTQSEAPKIFDPESHFSRPLNESATTNISTGDRVEVEYEARGMVHRPLGLQSMAAAVDFLDCNVAWRKMCAFPALLGLSARGGFRVVALVLDCLTSA
;
A
#
# COMPACT_ATOMS: atom_id res chain seq x y z
N MET A 1 -7.35 -47.67 -1.72
CA MET A 1 -8.48 -46.73 -1.51
C MET A 1 -7.96 -45.35 -1.08
N GLU A 2 -7.02 -45.28 -0.14
CA GLU A 2 -6.38 -44.04 0.33
C GLU A 2 -5.71 -43.20 -0.78
N SER A 3 -5.10 -43.83 -1.79
CA SER A 3 -4.48 -43.11 -2.92
C SER A 3 -5.49 -42.31 -3.75
N ARG A 4 -6.71 -42.84 -3.94
CA ARG A 4 -7.79 -42.16 -4.67
C ARG A 4 -8.34 -40.98 -3.86
N ILE A 5 -8.39 -41.10 -2.54
CA ILE A 5 -8.83 -40.02 -1.65
C ILE A 5 -7.84 -38.84 -1.69
N LYS A 6 -6.53 -39.12 -1.57
CA LYS A 6 -5.48 -38.09 -1.67
C LYS A 6 -5.50 -37.38 -3.02
N SER A 7 -5.65 -38.14 -4.11
CA SER A 7 -5.76 -37.57 -5.46
C SER A 7 -6.97 -36.65 -5.60
N LYS A 8 -8.14 -37.06 -5.09
CA LYS A 8 -9.36 -36.24 -5.13
C LYS A 8 -9.28 -34.98 -4.25
N GLN A 9 -8.59 -35.04 -3.11
CA GLN A 9 -8.36 -33.86 -2.27
C GLN A 9 -7.47 -32.83 -2.97
N LEU A 10 -6.42 -33.28 -3.66
CA LEU A 10 -5.52 -32.42 -4.41
C LEU A 10 -6.26 -31.75 -5.59
N GLU A 11 -7.07 -32.53 -6.31
CA GLU A 11 -7.93 -32.04 -7.39
C GLU A 11 -8.93 -30.99 -6.89
N ALA A 12 -9.58 -31.24 -5.73
CA ALA A 12 -10.51 -30.31 -5.12
C ALA A 12 -9.84 -28.99 -4.68
N LYS A 13 -8.62 -29.06 -4.12
CA LYS A 13 -7.84 -27.88 -3.76
C LYS A 13 -7.51 -27.05 -5.00
N LEU A 14 -6.98 -27.70 -6.04
CA LEU A 14 -6.61 -27.04 -7.29
C LEU A 14 -7.81 -26.38 -7.99
N LEU A 15 -8.97 -27.03 -7.98
CA LEU A 15 -10.22 -26.45 -8.49
C LEU A 15 -10.68 -25.24 -7.67
N LYS A 16 -10.56 -25.30 -6.34
CA LYS A 16 -10.92 -24.19 -5.46
C LYS A 16 -10.06 -22.95 -5.75
N ASP A 17 -8.75 -23.15 -5.91
CA ASP A 17 -7.79 -22.08 -6.21
C ASP A 17 -8.12 -21.43 -7.58
N LYS A 18 -8.41 -22.25 -8.60
CA LYS A 18 -8.83 -21.76 -9.93
C LYS A 18 -10.14 -20.97 -9.89
N VAL A 19 -11.11 -21.40 -9.08
CA VAL A 19 -12.38 -20.67 -8.93
C VAL A 19 -12.16 -19.32 -8.23
N GLN A 20 -11.30 -19.28 -7.22
CA GLN A 20 -10.95 -18.01 -6.57
C GLN A 20 -10.23 -17.06 -7.53
N GLU A 21 -9.26 -17.56 -8.28
CA GLU A 21 -8.56 -16.79 -9.31
C GLU A 21 -9.53 -16.24 -10.38
N ALA A 22 -10.42 -17.10 -10.90
CA ALA A 22 -11.41 -16.70 -11.90
C ALA A 22 -12.39 -15.65 -11.35
N ARG A 23 -12.80 -15.76 -10.07
CA ARG A 23 -13.66 -14.77 -9.42
C ARG A 23 -12.98 -13.41 -9.29
N LEU A 24 -11.72 -13.39 -8.87
CA LEU A 24 -10.93 -12.15 -8.78
C LEU A 24 -10.78 -11.50 -10.17
N LYS A 25 -10.46 -12.29 -11.20
CA LYS A 25 -10.38 -11.77 -12.58
C LYS A 25 -11.72 -11.21 -13.07
N ALA A 26 -12.83 -11.89 -12.78
CA ALA A 26 -14.16 -11.43 -13.15
C ALA A 26 -14.55 -10.13 -12.43
N GLN A 27 -14.23 -10.01 -11.13
CA GLN A 27 -14.43 -8.78 -10.37
C GLN A 27 -13.57 -7.64 -10.92
N GLN A 28 -12.29 -7.91 -11.22
CA GLN A 28 -11.39 -6.94 -11.83
C GLN A 28 -11.91 -6.45 -13.20
N LEU A 29 -12.33 -7.38 -14.07
CA LEU A 29 -12.92 -7.04 -15.37
C LEU A 29 -14.23 -6.25 -15.23
N ARG A 30 -15.08 -6.60 -14.26
CA ARG A 30 -16.31 -5.82 -13.95
C ARG A 30 -15.98 -4.40 -13.54
N LEU A 31 -14.98 -4.21 -12.68
CA LEU A 31 -14.53 -2.88 -12.27
C LEU A 31 -13.94 -2.10 -13.45
N GLN A 32 -13.19 -2.76 -14.34
CA GLN A 32 -12.70 -2.15 -15.58
C GLN A 32 -13.83 -1.73 -16.52
N LEU A 33 -14.84 -2.57 -16.72
CA LEU A 33 -16.02 -2.23 -17.53
C LEU A 33 -16.80 -1.05 -16.94
N LYS A 34 -16.98 -1.03 -15.60
CA LYS A 34 -17.57 0.12 -14.89
C LYS A 34 -16.74 1.39 -15.08
N ALA A 35 -15.42 1.30 -14.99
CA ALA A 35 -14.49 2.43 -15.15
C ALA A 35 -14.42 2.96 -16.60
N ILE A 36 -14.61 2.11 -17.60
CA ILE A 36 -14.64 2.54 -19.02
C ILE A 36 -15.99 3.19 -19.37
N GLY A 37 -16.98 3.15 -18.45
CA GLY A 37 -18.32 3.66 -18.73
C GLY A 37 -19.05 2.80 -19.77
N ALA A 38 -18.64 1.53 -19.93
CA ALA A 38 -19.46 0.52 -20.60
C ALA A 38 -20.64 0.20 -19.69
N GLN A 39 -21.55 1.18 -19.57
CA GLN A 39 -22.90 0.93 -19.11
C GLN A 39 -23.52 0.02 -20.17
N ASP A 40 -23.51 -1.29 -19.91
CA ASP A 40 -24.69 -2.05 -20.25
C ASP A 40 -25.85 -1.29 -19.62
N THR A 41 -26.68 -0.69 -20.47
CA THR A 41 -27.94 -0.06 -20.11
C THR A 41 -28.90 -1.13 -19.59
N VAL A 42 -28.57 -1.75 -18.46
CA VAL A 42 -29.54 -2.36 -17.59
C VAL A 42 -29.80 -1.30 -16.55
N ALA A 43 -30.88 -0.57 -16.76
CA ALA A 43 -31.44 0.38 -15.84
C ALA A 43 -31.64 -0.29 -14.46
N GLY A 44 -30.69 -0.08 -13.56
CA GLY A 44 -30.70 -0.50 -12.17
C GLY A 44 -30.30 0.69 -11.30
N SER A 45 -31.18 1.68 -11.27
CA SER A 45 -31.09 2.86 -10.41
C SER A 45 -31.01 2.46 -8.93
N GLY A 46 -29.84 2.64 -8.31
CA GLY A 46 -29.68 3.02 -6.91
C GLY A 46 -30.10 1.99 -5.85
N SER A 47 -29.29 0.95 -5.61
CA SER A 47 -29.24 0.24 -4.31
C SER A 47 -28.10 -0.80 -4.18
N GLU A 48 -27.18 -0.91 -5.15
CA GLU A 48 -26.21 -2.04 -5.23
C GLU A 48 -24.86 -1.80 -4.51
N GLU A 49 -24.66 -0.61 -3.95
CA GLU A 49 -23.43 -0.24 -3.23
C GLU A 49 -23.12 -1.08 -1.96
N PRO A 50 -24.09 -1.46 -1.09
CA PRO A 50 -23.75 -2.15 0.15
C PRO A 50 -23.32 -3.61 -0.07
N SER A 51 -23.72 -4.25 -1.17
CA SER A 51 -23.34 -5.63 -1.47
C SER A 51 -21.87 -5.74 -1.90
N GLU A 52 -21.39 -4.87 -2.78
CA GLU A 52 -20.00 -4.91 -3.24
C GLU A 52 -19.03 -4.56 -2.10
N PHE A 53 -19.40 -3.58 -1.29
CA PHE A 53 -18.66 -3.19 -0.09
C PHE A 53 -18.55 -4.35 0.93
N ARG A 54 -19.67 -5.06 1.16
CA ARG A 54 -19.70 -6.25 2.02
C ARG A 54 -18.83 -7.36 1.48
N GLU A 55 -18.97 -7.70 0.21
CA GLU A 55 -18.20 -8.76 -0.45
C GLU A 55 -16.69 -8.51 -0.36
N LEU A 56 -16.27 -7.26 -0.58
CA LEU A 56 -14.87 -6.88 -0.43
C LEU A 56 -14.40 -7.10 1.01
N LEU A 57 -15.13 -6.62 2.00
CA LEU A 57 -14.71 -6.73 3.40
C LEU A 57 -14.69 -8.17 3.89
N GLU A 58 -15.68 -8.98 3.50
CA GLU A 58 -15.70 -10.42 3.79
C GLU A 58 -14.50 -11.14 3.15
N MET A 59 -14.13 -10.75 1.93
CA MET A 59 -12.93 -11.26 1.27
C MET A 59 -11.66 -10.87 2.05
N LEU A 60 -11.54 -9.62 2.51
CA LEU A 60 -10.39 -9.16 3.30
C LEU A 60 -10.22 -9.93 4.61
N VAL A 61 -11.32 -10.25 5.31
CA VAL A 61 -11.29 -10.99 6.59
C VAL A 61 -10.59 -12.35 6.46
N GLY A 62 -10.84 -13.05 5.36
CA GLY A 62 -10.26 -14.37 5.08
C GLY A 62 -8.90 -14.35 4.39
N ALA A 63 -8.58 -13.28 3.65
CA ALA A 63 -7.39 -13.24 2.81
C ALA A 63 -6.18 -12.56 3.48
N VAL A 64 -6.38 -11.56 4.34
CA VAL A 64 -5.29 -10.70 4.85
C VAL A 64 -4.49 -11.40 5.95
N ASP A 65 -3.16 -11.45 5.80
CA ASP A 65 -2.21 -11.85 6.84
C ASP A 65 -1.75 -10.62 7.65
N LEU A 66 -2.27 -10.49 8.87
CA LEU A 66 -1.92 -9.39 9.78
C LEU A 66 -0.56 -9.57 10.46
N GLN A 67 0.09 -10.74 10.35
CA GLN A 67 1.40 -10.97 10.98
C GLN A 67 2.55 -10.39 10.15
N ARG A 68 2.36 -10.29 8.83
CA ARG A 68 3.38 -9.81 7.90
C ARG A 68 2.98 -8.44 7.38
N GLN A 69 3.61 -7.41 7.92
CA GLN A 69 3.37 -6.04 7.53
C GLN A 69 4.65 -5.35 7.09
N VAL A 70 4.55 -4.47 6.11
CA VAL A 70 5.64 -3.58 5.72
C VAL A 70 5.15 -2.14 5.73
N LEU A 71 5.97 -1.23 6.25
CA LEU A 71 5.70 0.19 6.21
C LEU A 71 6.37 0.80 4.99
N PHE A 72 5.67 1.73 4.34
CA PHE A 72 6.21 2.49 3.22
C PHE A 72 5.60 3.89 3.18
N GLU A 73 6.33 4.81 2.56
CA GLU A 73 5.88 6.19 2.35
C GLU A 73 5.55 6.43 0.88
N CYS A 74 4.42 7.07 0.62
CA CYS A 74 3.97 7.38 -0.73
C CYS A 74 4.45 8.78 -1.15
N GLY A 75 5.64 8.89 -1.74
CA GLY A 75 6.16 10.14 -2.29
C GLY A 75 6.20 11.32 -1.30
N SER A 76 6.60 12.49 -1.79
CA SER A 76 6.77 13.70 -0.95
C SER A 76 5.46 14.36 -0.54
N GLU A 77 4.42 14.27 -1.37
CA GLU A 77 3.11 14.87 -1.09
C GLU A 77 2.09 13.82 -0.62
N GLY A 78 2.26 12.54 -1.00
CA GLY A 78 1.31 11.48 -0.64
C GLY A 78 -0.09 11.69 -1.16
N GLU A 79 -0.28 12.53 -2.17
CA GLU A 79 -1.60 12.84 -2.71
C GLU A 79 -1.88 12.14 -4.03
N VAL A 80 -3.09 11.61 -4.16
CA VAL A 80 -3.54 10.79 -5.28
C VAL A 80 -4.94 11.22 -5.70
N GLN A 81 -5.20 11.36 -7.00
CA GLN A 81 -6.54 11.62 -7.50
C GLN A 81 -7.29 10.32 -7.83
N VAL A 82 -8.40 10.07 -7.14
CA VAL A 82 -9.26 8.90 -7.31
C VAL A 82 -10.69 9.39 -7.53
N GLY A 83 -11.28 9.06 -8.69
CA GLY A 83 -12.67 9.45 -8.99
C GLY A 83 -12.95 10.96 -8.91
N GLY A 84 -11.94 11.79 -9.20
CA GLY A 84 -12.04 13.26 -9.10
C GLY A 84 -11.90 13.83 -7.69
N ARG A 85 -11.58 13.01 -6.68
CA ARG A 85 -11.21 13.45 -5.33
C ARG A 85 -9.72 13.31 -5.09
N ARG A 86 -9.14 14.26 -4.35
CA ARG A 86 -7.78 14.16 -3.83
C ARG A 86 -7.81 13.33 -2.55
N VAL A 87 -6.95 12.32 -2.49
CA VAL A 87 -6.85 11.33 -1.43
C VAL A 87 -5.42 11.31 -0.90
N MET A 88 -5.25 11.15 0.41
CA MET A 88 -3.94 11.12 1.06
C MET A 88 -3.52 9.69 1.42
N LEU A 89 -2.32 9.29 0.98
CA LEU A 89 -1.69 7.98 1.15
C LEU A 89 -0.31 8.09 1.86
N HIS A 90 -0.07 9.15 2.62
CA HIS A 90 1.25 9.56 3.13
C HIS A 90 2.13 8.41 3.69
N ARG A 91 1.80 7.88 4.87
CA ARG A 91 2.50 6.74 5.47
C ARG A 91 1.55 5.57 5.58
N MET A 92 1.93 4.45 4.96
CA MET A 92 1.05 3.30 4.81
C MET A 92 1.67 2.03 5.36
N VAL A 93 0.81 1.16 5.86
CA VAL A 93 1.14 -0.21 6.25
C VAL A 93 0.47 -1.13 5.24
N THR A 94 1.25 -2.02 4.63
CA THR A 94 0.74 -3.01 3.69
C THR A 94 0.78 -4.40 4.29
N TRP A 95 -0.30 -5.15 4.11
CA TRP A 95 -0.42 -6.56 4.47
C TRP A 95 -0.59 -7.43 3.23
N GLN A 96 0.03 -8.60 3.25
CA GLN A 96 -0.10 -9.58 2.18
C GLN A 96 -1.48 -10.27 2.25
N MET A 97 -2.09 -10.52 1.09
CA MET A 97 -3.39 -11.21 1.01
C MET A 97 -3.21 -12.68 0.60
N GLY A 98 -2.80 -13.53 1.54
CA GLY A 98 -2.63 -14.97 1.31
C GLY A 98 -1.70 -15.25 0.12
N ASP A 99 -2.13 -16.15 -0.77
CA ASP A 99 -1.39 -16.51 -2.00
C ASP A 99 -1.66 -15.55 -3.18
N SER A 100 -2.45 -14.49 -2.96
CA SER A 100 -2.77 -13.49 -3.99
C SER A 100 -1.62 -12.49 -4.16
N PRO A 101 -1.37 -11.98 -5.38
CA PRO A 101 -0.46 -10.85 -5.57
C PRO A 101 -1.03 -9.53 -5.04
N LEU A 102 -2.29 -9.50 -4.60
CA LEU A 102 -2.92 -8.33 -4.01
C LEU A 102 -2.43 -8.11 -2.58
N LYS A 103 -2.43 -6.84 -2.20
CA LYS A 103 -2.00 -6.34 -0.90
C LYS A 103 -3.05 -5.38 -0.39
N LEU A 104 -3.23 -5.38 0.93
CA LEU A 104 -4.09 -4.41 1.61
C LEU A 104 -3.19 -3.34 2.23
N SER A 105 -3.21 -2.14 1.66
CA SER A 105 -2.48 -0.99 2.17
C SER A 105 -3.41 -0.06 2.93
N VAL A 106 -3.08 0.25 4.18
CA VAL A 106 -3.88 1.07 5.10
C VAL A 106 -3.04 2.25 5.61
N PRO A 107 -3.61 3.46 5.77
CA PRO A 107 -2.92 4.57 6.43
C PRO A 107 -2.48 4.15 7.84
N MET A 108 -1.26 4.52 8.24
CA MET A 108 -0.70 4.09 9.52
C MET A 108 -1.60 4.44 10.71
N GLU A 109 -2.31 5.57 10.64
CA GLU A 109 -3.22 6.04 11.69
C GLU A 109 -4.43 5.10 11.88
N LEU A 110 -4.84 4.39 10.81
CA LEU A 110 -5.99 3.49 10.79
C LEU A 110 -5.60 2.03 10.95
N GLN A 111 -4.30 1.72 11.02
CA GLN A 111 -3.79 0.35 11.08
C GLN A 111 -4.44 -0.47 12.20
N ALA A 112 -4.43 0.06 13.43
CA ALA A 112 -4.95 -0.65 14.60
C ALA A 112 -6.47 -0.88 14.51
N GLU A 113 -7.21 0.11 14.01
CA GLU A 113 -8.65 0.03 13.82
C GLU A 113 -9.03 -1.05 12.79
N ILE A 114 -8.40 -1.01 11.60
CA ILE A 114 -8.68 -1.98 10.54
C ILE A 114 -8.23 -3.38 10.95
N ALA A 115 -7.06 -3.54 11.56
CA ALA A 115 -6.59 -4.84 12.04
C ALA A 115 -7.52 -5.42 13.11
N GLY A 116 -7.99 -4.58 14.05
CA GLY A 116 -8.97 -4.97 15.07
C GLY A 116 -10.29 -5.41 14.45
N LEU A 117 -10.82 -4.63 13.50
CA LEU A 117 -12.05 -4.94 12.76
C LEU A 117 -11.97 -6.28 12.02
N LEU A 118 -10.88 -6.51 11.27
CA LEU A 118 -10.65 -7.77 10.56
C LEU A 118 -10.49 -8.95 11.52
N THR A 119 -9.80 -8.75 12.65
CA THR A 119 -9.60 -9.78 13.68
C THR A 119 -10.93 -10.18 14.34
N ASP A 120 -11.77 -9.20 14.68
CA ASP A 120 -13.07 -9.46 15.32
C ASP A 120 -14.05 -10.12 14.35
N ALA A 121 -14.09 -9.69 13.10
CA ALA A 121 -14.86 -10.36 12.05
C ALA A 121 -14.38 -11.81 11.83
N ARG A 122 -13.06 -12.05 11.87
CA ARG A 122 -12.49 -13.40 11.76
C ARG A 122 -12.90 -14.30 12.92
N LYS A 123 -12.85 -13.80 14.16
CA LYS A 123 -13.30 -14.55 15.35
C LYS A 123 -14.79 -14.94 15.27
N ARG A 124 -15.62 -14.07 14.70
CA ARG A 124 -17.06 -14.29 14.53
C ARG A 124 -17.41 -15.07 13.26
N GLY A 125 -16.45 -15.26 12.35
CA GLY A 125 -16.65 -15.88 11.04
C GLY A 125 -17.43 -15.03 10.03
N ARG A 126 -17.85 -13.81 10.41
CA ARG A 126 -18.56 -12.84 9.56
C ARG A 126 -18.44 -11.44 10.15
N MET A 127 -18.62 -10.43 9.32
CA MET A 127 -18.74 -9.06 9.83
C MET A 127 -20.15 -8.78 10.36
N GLU A 128 -20.24 -7.96 11.40
CA GLU A 128 -21.51 -7.54 11.97
C GLU A 128 -22.22 -6.53 11.05
N GLU A 129 -23.52 -6.71 10.84
CA GLU A 129 -24.32 -5.88 9.92
C GLU A 129 -24.31 -4.40 10.33
N ALA A 130 -24.40 -4.09 11.62
CA ALA A 130 -24.34 -2.72 12.11
C ALA A 130 -22.97 -2.04 11.82
N VAL A 131 -21.89 -2.82 11.85
CA VAL A 131 -20.54 -2.35 11.49
C VAL A 131 -20.44 -2.11 9.99
N LEU A 132 -20.94 -3.05 9.17
CA LEU A 132 -21.00 -2.91 7.71
C LEU A 132 -21.77 -1.65 7.29
N GLN A 133 -22.95 -1.42 7.86
CA GLN A 133 -23.76 -0.24 7.57
C GLN A 133 -23.01 1.04 7.92
N ARG A 134 -22.42 1.12 9.13
CA ARG A 134 -21.62 2.28 9.55
C ARG A 134 -20.43 2.54 8.63
N LEU A 135 -19.74 1.49 8.22
CA LEU A 135 -18.61 1.60 7.30
C LEU A 135 -19.08 2.05 5.91
N SER A 136 -20.16 1.48 5.36
CA SER A 136 -20.70 1.89 4.05
C SER A 136 -21.22 3.34 4.02
N SER A 137 -21.65 3.87 5.17
CA SER A 137 -22.08 5.27 5.28
C SER A 137 -20.89 6.25 5.39
N THR A 138 -19.74 5.80 5.86
CA THR A 138 -18.55 6.65 6.12
C THR A 138 -17.47 6.52 5.04
N TRP A 139 -17.41 5.36 4.39
CA TRP A 139 -16.48 5.05 3.32
C TRP A 139 -17.20 4.95 1.97
N GLU A 140 -16.44 5.16 0.91
CA GLU A 140 -16.90 5.06 -0.47
C GLU A 140 -15.97 4.12 -1.22
N LEU A 141 -16.53 3.12 -1.90
CA LEU A 141 -15.79 2.17 -2.71
C LEU A 141 -15.54 2.78 -4.10
N MET A 142 -14.29 2.85 -4.53
CA MET A 142 -13.91 3.38 -5.83
C MET A 142 -12.93 2.44 -6.53
N GLY A 143 -13.21 2.12 -7.80
CA GLY A 143 -12.22 1.49 -8.68
C GLY A 143 -11.38 2.55 -9.36
N ALA A 144 -10.06 2.35 -9.42
CA ALA A 144 -9.15 3.21 -10.17
C ALA A 144 -7.98 2.41 -10.74
N GLU A 145 -7.19 3.07 -11.58
CA GLU A 145 -5.96 2.53 -12.14
C GLU A 145 -4.77 3.29 -11.55
N VAL A 146 -3.72 2.58 -11.16
CA VAL A 146 -2.51 3.12 -10.54
C VAL A 146 -1.33 2.79 -11.44
N VAL A 147 -0.45 3.76 -11.69
CA VAL A 147 0.73 3.58 -12.56
C VAL A 147 1.97 3.52 -11.67
N SER A 148 2.43 2.32 -11.36
CA SER A 148 3.64 2.14 -10.56
C SER A 148 4.86 2.72 -11.27
N ALA A 149 5.63 3.57 -10.59
CA ALA A 149 6.89 4.11 -11.12
C ALA A 149 7.99 3.04 -11.25
N SER A 150 7.91 2.00 -10.42
CA SER A 150 8.74 0.80 -10.45
C SER A 150 8.34 -0.10 -11.63
N GLY A 151 8.58 0.36 -12.85
CA GLY A 151 8.54 -0.46 -14.06
C GLY A 151 9.69 -1.48 -14.09
N SER A 152 9.85 -2.29 -13.03
CA SER A 152 10.83 -3.38 -12.97
C SER A 152 10.37 -4.57 -13.80
N GLY A 153 10.01 -4.32 -15.06
CA GLY A 153 10.20 -5.30 -16.12
C GLY A 153 11.70 -5.41 -16.36
N ALA A 154 12.40 -6.12 -15.48
CA ALA A 154 13.78 -6.53 -15.70
C ALA A 154 13.80 -7.54 -16.86
N GLY A 155 13.71 -7.02 -18.08
CA GLY A 155 13.54 -7.85 -19.28
C GLY A 155 13.05 -7.04 -20.48
N ALA A 156 13.97 -6.29 -21.07
CA ALA A 156 13.98 -5.97 -22.50
C ALA A 156 12.67 -5.44 -23.12
N CYS A 157 12.20 -4.28 -22.68
CA CYS A 157 11.54 -3.28 -23.54
C CYS A 157 11.29 -1.99 -22.72
N PRO A 158 11.61 -0.79 -23.22
CA PRO A 158 11.16 0.47 -22.62
C PRO A 158 9.67 0.71 -22.94
N SER A 159 8.81 -0.26 -22.60
CA SER A 159 7.37 -0.08 -22.66
C SER A 159 6.93 0.75 -21.46
N ALA A 160 6.13 1.79 -21.72
CA ALA A 160 5.55 2.64 -20.69
C ALA A 160 4.91 1.82 -19.54
N PRO A 161 4.99 2.29 -18.28
CA PRO A 161 4.41 1.59 -17.15
C PRO A 161 2.92 1.35 -17.38
N LEU A 162 2.50 0.08 -17.27
CA LEU A 162 1.12 -0.32 -17.47
C LEU A 162 0.28 0.07 -16.25
N PRO A 163 -0.90 0.69 -16.44
CA PRO A 163 -1.84 0.93 -15.34
C PRO A 163 -2.28 -0.40 -14.71
N GLU A 164 -2.20 -0.47 -13.40
CA GLU A 164 -2.67 -1.60 -12.59
C GLU A 164 -4.00 -1.23 -11.91
N PRO A 165 -5.01 -2.11 -11.96
CA PRO A 165 -6.26 -1.84 -11.27
C PRO A 165 -6.10 -1.92 -9.76
N ALA A 166 -6.75 -0.99 -9.08
CA ALA A 166 -6.76 -0.84 -7.64
C ALA A 166 -8.17 -0.52 -7.16
N ILE A 167 -8.51 -1.05 -5.99
CA ILE A 167 -9.75 -0.71 -5.28
C ILE A 167 -9.38 0.20 -4.13
N PHE A 168 -10.02 1.36 -4.07
CA PHE A 168 -9.88 2.33 -3.01
C PHE A 168 -11.14 2.34 -2.15
N LEU A 169 -10.95 2.26 -0.84
CA LEU A 169 -11.96 2.65 0.13
C LEU A 169 -11.59 4.05 0.57
N VAL A 170 -12.34 5.06 0.15
CA VAL A 170 -12.08 6.46 0.45
C VAL A 170 -12.98 6.92 1.58
N HIS A 171 -12.39 7.46 2.65
CA HIS A 171 -13.15 8.01 3.77
C HIS A 171 -13.78 9.34 3.36
N ARG A 172 -15.10 9.46 3.48
CA ARG A 172 -15.88 10.59 2.93
C ARG A 172 -15.51 11.94 3.53
N SER A 173 -15.08 11.99 4.80
CA SER A 173 -14.79 13.25 5.50
C SER A 173 -13.31 13.59 5.64
N THR A 174 -12.41 12.61 5.62
CA THR A 174 -10.97 12.83 5.88
C THR A 174 -10.11 12.71 4.64
N SER A 175 -10.67 12.26 3.52
CA SER A 175 -9.93 11.98 2.28
C SER A 175 -8.76 10.99 2.45
N GLN A 176 -8.75 10.19 3.53
CA GLN A 176 -7.84 9.06 3.66
C GLN A 176 -8.38 7.89 2.84
N ALA A 177 -7.49 7.01 2.37
CA ALA A 177 -7.93 5.79 1.71
C ALA A 177 -7.17 4.54 2.11
N VAL A 178 -7.91 3.44 2.15
CA VAL A 178 -7.39 2.07 2.16
C VAL A 178 -7.35 1.57 0.72
N VAL A 179 -6.27 0.91 0.34
CA VAL A 179 -6.02 0.49 -1.05
C VAL A 179 -5.86 -1.02 -1.10
N VAL A 180 -6.55 -1.66 -2.05
CA VAL A 180 -6.37 -3.07 -2.41
C VAL A 180 -5.86 -3.13 -3.84
N ALA A 181 -4.58 -3.46 -4.01
CA ALA A 181 -3.90 -3.48 -5.30
C ALA A 181 -2.68 -4.41 -5.28
N LYS A 182 -2.04 -4.64 -6.43
CA LYS A 182 -0.70 -5.27 -6.47
C LYS A 182 0.39 -4.33 -5.97
N TRP A 183 0.19 -3.03 -6.23
CA TRP A 183 0.95 -1.94 -5.65
C TRP A 183 0.72 -1.86 -4.12
N PRO A 184 1.75 -1.53 -3.33
CA PRO A 184 3.12 -1.19 -3.73
C PRO A 184 3.97 -2.41 -4.08
N ALA A 185 5.03 -2.25 -4.87
CA ALA A 185 6.00 -3.30 -5.21
C ALA A 185 6.95 -3.59 -4.03
N VAL A 186 6.39 -3.97 -2.88
CA VAL A 186 7.12 -4.29 -1.65
C VAL A 186 7.33 -5.80 -1.53
N ASP A 187 8.56 -6.18 -1.22
CA ASP A 187 8.95 -7.57 -0.97
C ASP A 187 8.74 -7.95 0.50
N PHE A 188 7.73 -8.78 0.78
CA PHE A 188 7.49 -9.33 2.13
C PHE A 188 8.52 -10.39 2.55
N THR A 189 9.41 -10.80 1.63
CA THR A 189 10.48 -11.77 1.89
C THR A 189 11.68 -11.14 2.58
N GLN A 190 11.85 -9.81 2.47
CA GLN A 190 12.85 -9.06 3.22
C GLN A 190 12.39 -8.77 4.66
N SER A 191 12.05 -9.82 5.39
CA SER A 191 12.40 -9.83 6.81
C SER A 191 13.84 -10.33 6.86
N GLU A 192 14.78 -9.53 6.34
CA GLU A 192 16.16 -9.71 6.80
C GLU A 192 16.08 -9.54 8.32
N ALA A 193 16.53 -10.54 9.08
CA ALA A 193 16.71 -10.39 10.51
C ALA A 193 17.36 -9.01 10.73
N PRO A 194 16.89 -8.21 11.71
CA PRO A 194 17.36 -6.84 11.87
C PRO A 194 18.86 -6.88 11.70
N LYS A 195 19.39 -6.17 10.69
CA LYS A 195 20.84 -6.09 10.49
C LYS A 195 21.34 -5.46 11.78
N ILE A 196 21.78 -6.31 12.71
CA ILE A 196 22.36 -5.87 13.97
C ILE A 196 23.52 -5.02 13.49
N PHE A 197 23.41 -3.70 13.70
CA PHE A 197 24.47 -2.78 13.36
C PHE A 197 25.68 -3.26 14.15
N ASP A 198 26.61 -3.90 13.45
CA ASP A 198 27.85 -4.36 14.01
C ASP A 198 28.84 -3.19 13.89
N PRO A 199 29.09 -2.45 14.98
CA PRO A 199 30.02 -1.33 14.92
C PRO A 199 31.41 -1.81 14.49
N GLU A 200 31.84 -3.02 14.88
CA GLU A 200 33.15 -3.52 14.49
C GLU A 200 33.24 -3.72 12.98
N SER A 201 32.27 -4.38 12.35
CA SER A 201 32.25 -4.51 10.89
C SER A 201 32.08 -3.17 10.17
N HIS A 202 31.32 -2.21 10.71
CA HIS A 202 31.10 -0.91 10.08
C HIS A 202 32.37 -0.05 10.07
N PHE A 203 33.09 -0.01 11.21
CA PHE A 203 34.31 0.79 11.37
C PHE A 203 35.59 0.06 10.93
N SER A 204 35.55 -1.27 10.76
CA SER A 204 36.69 -2.04 10.21
C SER A 204 36.78 -1.99 8.68
N ARG A 205 35.80 -1.38 7.99
CA ARG A 205 35.92 -1.16 6.56
C ARG A 205 37.10 -0.21 6.31
N PRO A 206 38.15 -0.65 5.60
CA PRO A 206 39.24 0.24 5.23
C PRO A 206 38.65 1.40 4.46
N LEU A 207 38.91 2.62 4.91
CA LEU A 207 38.55 3.84 4.20
C LEU A 207 39.08 3.68 2.78
N ASN A 208 38.19 3.60 1.81
CA ASN A 208 38.57 3.50 0.42
C ASN A 208 39.34 4.80 0.10
N GLU A 209 40.66 4.68 -0.08
CA GLU A 209 41.66 5.76 -0.22
C GLU A 209 41.49 6.62 -1.50
N SER A 210 40.27 6.79 -1.99
CA SER A 210 39.98 7.57 -3.20
C SER A 210 39.57 9.02 -2.93
N ALA A 211 39.66 9.48 -1.69
CA ALA A 211 39.56 10.91 -1.34
C ALA A 211 40.68 11.27 -0.36
N THR A 212 41.90 11.41 -0.88
CA THR A 212 43.05 11.92 -0.15
C THR A 212 42.89 13.42 0.11
N THR A 213 42.17 13.76 1.18
CA THR A 213 42.53 14.94 1.96
C THR A 213 43.52 14.47 3.02
N ASN A 214 44.78 14.91 2.90
CA ASN A 214 45.84 14.59 3.84
C ASN A 214 45.55 15.24 5.20
N ILE A 215 44.77 14.58 6.04
CA ILE A 215 44.55 14.99 7.42
C ILE A 215 45.70 14.43 8.25
N SER A 216 46.53 15.31 8.79
CA SER A 216 47.68 14.98 9.62
C SER A 216 47.32 15.01 11.11
N THR A 217 48.11 14.30 11.93
CA THR A 217 47.99 14.39 13.39
C THR A 217 48.37 15.81 13.82
N GLY A 218 47.38 16.56 14.32
CA GLY A 218 47.51 17.98 14.67
C GLY A 218 46.57 18.92 13.91
N ASP A 219 45.89 18.41 12.87
CA ASP A 219 44.91 19.20 12.12
C ASP A 219 43.64 19.41 12.95
N ARG A 220 43.16 20.67 12.96
CA ARG A 220 41.95 21.05 13.67
C ARG A 220 40.76 20.77 12.75
N VAL A 221 40.03 19.70 13.05
CA VAL A 221 38.80 19.33 12.34
C VAL A 221 37.61 19.95 13.06
N GLU A 222 36.86 20.81 12.39
CA GLU A 222 35.55 21.25 12.86
C GLU A 222 34.51 20.20 12.43
N VAL A 223 33.89 19.57 13.42
CA VAL A 223 32.78 18.65 13.20
C VAL A 223 31.51 19.47 13.38
N GLU A 224 30.83 19.77 12.28
CA GLU A 224 29.51 20.38 12.33
C GLU A 224 28.49 19.29 12.67
N TYR A 225 27.97 19.35 13.89
CA TYR A 225 26.89 18.46 14.32
C TYR A 225 25.57 19.08 13.87
N GLU A 226 24.89 18.44 12.92
CA GLU A 226 23.49 18.77 12.63
C GLU A 226 22.64 18.25 13.80
N ALA A 227 22.44 19.10 14.81
CA ALA A 227 21.51 18.82 15.88
C ALA A 227 20.09 18.88 15.32
N ARG A 228 19.58 17.73 14.83
CA ARG A 228 18.14 17.51 14.70
C ARG A 228 17.55 17.55 16.11
N GLY A 229 17.14 18.74 16.53
CA GLY A 229 16.44 18.92 17.80
C GLY A 229 15.20 18.04 17.82
N MET A 230 15.22 16.97 18.60
CA MET A 230 14.00 16.36 19.11
C MET A 230 13.30 17.45 19.91
N VAL A 231 12.30 18.09 19.32
CA VAL A 231 11.36 18.96 20.02
C VAL A 231 10.57 18.05 20.95
N HIS A 232 11.10 17.83 22.16
CA HIS A 232 10.32 17.28 23.25
C HIS A 232 9.21 18.28 23.56
N ARG A 233 7.99 17.96 23.12
CA ARG A 233 6.79 18.50 23.76
C ARG A 233 6.88 18.12 25.24
N PRO A 234 6.74 19.07 26.19
CA PRO A 234 6.58 18.71 27.58
C PRO A 234 5.23 18.03 27.74
N LEU A 235 5.23 16.70 27.73
CA LEU A 235 4.12 15.91 28.24
C LEU A 235 4.18 15.99 29.77
N GLY A 236 3.16 16.63 30.35
CA GLY A 236 2.84 16.47 31.76
C GLY A 236 2.73 14.98 32.09
N LEU A 237 3.28 14.63 33.26
CA LEU A 237 3.37 13.30 33.84
C LEU A 237 2.16 12.39 33.51
N GLN A 238 2.41 11.21 32.92
CA GLN A 238 2.28 9.92 33.61
C GLN A 238 2.71 8.72 32.74
N SER A 239 3.71 8.00 33.26
CA SER A 239 3.91 6.54 33.23
C SER A 239 4.15 5.76 31.91
N MET A 240 5.44 5.44 31.71
CA MET A 240 6.06 4.18 31.23
C MET A 240 5.24 3.22 30.33
N ALA A 241 5.70 3.00 29.09
CA ALA A 241 6.65 1.91 28.75
C ALA A 241 6.93 1.83 27.24
N ALA A 242 8.16 1.40 26.92
CA ALA A 242 8.71 0.96 25.63
C ALA A 242 9.05 2.04 24.58
N ALA A 243 10.32 2.48 24.66
CA ALA A 243 11.05 3.09 23.58
C ALA A 243 11.42 2.04 22.52
N VAL A 244 11.24 2.38 21.24
CA VAL A 244 11.92 1.74 20.12
C VAL A 244 12.56 2.86 19.32
N ASP A 245 13.89 2.83 19.26
CA ASP A 245 14.71 3.75 18.49
C ASP A 245 14.47 3.55 16.98
N PHE A 246 14.33 4.65 16.24
CA PHE A 246 14.23 4.64 14.78
C PHE A 246 15.23 5.68 14.23
N LEU A 247 16.23 5.18 13.50
CA LEU A 247 17.23 5.98 12.78
C LEU A 247 16.68 6.31 11.40
N ASP A 248 16.49 7.60 11.10
CA ASP A 248 16.15 8.08 9.75
C ASP A 248 17.42 8.41 8.96
N CYS A 249 17.60 7.72 7.84
CA CYS A 249 18.56 8.06 6.78
C CYS A 249 17.80 8.38 5.49
N ASN A 250 17.69 9.66 5.13
CA ASN A 250 18.12 10.22 3.83
C ASN A 250 17.51 11.60 3.54
N VAL A 251 18.39 12.56 3.29
CA VAL A 251 18.14 13.75 2.47
C VAL A 251 19.06 13.62 1.27
N ALA A 252 18.52 13.69 0.05
CA ALA A 252 19.10 14.45 -1.09
C ALA A 252 18.60 13.96 -2.46
N TRP A 253 17.41 14.37 -2.92
CA TRP A 253 17.16 14.50 -4.38
C TRP A 253 16.19 15.66 -4.66
N ARG A 254 16.74 16.89 -4.70
CA ARG A 254 16.11 18.03 -5.38
C ARG A 254 16.68 18.10 -6.80
N LYS A 255 15.90 17.70 -7.80
CA LYS A 255 15.80 18.35 -9.13
C LYS A 255 14.95 17.52 -10.10
N MET A 256 14.07 18.23 -10.79
CA MET A 256 13.42 17.90 -12.07
C MET A 256 12.31 16.84 -12.07
N CYS A 257 11.08 17.30 -11.81
CA CYS A 257 9.90 16.90 -12.58
C CYS A 257 9.02 18.14 -12.77
N ALA A 258 9.34 18.94 -13.79
CA ALA A 258 8.41 19.89 -14.38
C ALA A 258 7.92 19.25 -15.69
N PHE A 259 6.66 18.83 -15.75
CA PHE A 259 5.98 18.55 -17.02
C PHE A 259 4.60 19.22 -17.02
N PRO A 260 4.11 19.65 -18.19
CA PRO A 260 3.24 20.79 -18.33
C PRO A 260 1.78 20.44 -18.04
N ALA A 261 1.10 21.42 -17.47
CA ALA A 261 -0.35 21.50 -17.50
C ALA A 261 -0.83 21.50 -18.97
N LEU A 262 -1.67 20.53 -19.34
CA LEU A 262 -2.52 20.61 -20.52
C LEU A 262 -4.00 20.55 -20.11
N LEU A 263 -4.70 21.59 -20.57
CA LEU A 263 -6.09 21.96 -20.33
C LEU A 263 -7.07 21.24 -21.28
N GLY A 264 -8.31 21.11 -20.80
CA GLY A 264 -9.57 21.12 -21.59
C GLY A 264 -10.03 19.76 -22.16
N LEU A 265 -11.32 19.39 -22.22
CA LEU A 265 -12.61 20.04 -21.97
C LEU A 265 -13.68 18.97 -21.63
N SER A 266 -14.75 19.43 -20.96
CA SER A 266 -16.15 18.96 -20.87
C SER A 266 -16.64 17.94 -21.94
N ALA A 267 -17.62 17.03 -21.74
CA ALA A 267 -18.74 16.97 -20.81
C ALA A 267 -19.31 15.53 -20.72
N ARG A 268 -19.96 15.23 -19.59
CA ARG A 268 -20.90 14.10 -19.31
C ARG A 268 -20.32 12.69 -19.18
N GLY A 269 -20.13 12.28 -17.92
CA GLY A 269 -20.42 10.92 -17.46
C GLY A 269 -19.38 9.83 -17.66
N GLY A 270 -18.13 10.16 -17.99
CA GLY A 270 -17.03 9.18 -18.08
C GLY A 270 -16.13 9.24 -16.86
N PHE A 271 -15.90 8.11 -16.21
CA PHE A 271 -14.80 7.95 -15.25
C PHE A 271 -13.50 8.26 -15.99
N ARG A 272 -12.71 9.18 -15.44
CA ARG A 272 -11.39 9.52 -15.98
C ARG A 272 -10.41 8.45 -15.53
N VAL A 273 -9.72 7.83 -16.48
CA VAL A 273 -8.47 7.10 -16.22
C VAL A 273 -7.47 8.12 -15.70
N VAL A 274 -7.12 8.02 -14.42
CA VAL A 274 -6.09 8.85 -13.82
C VAL A 274 -4.83 8.02 -13.74
N ALA A 275 -3.83 8.33 -14.58
CA ALA A 275 -2.51 7.76 -14.42
C ALA A 275 -1.84 8.39 -13.20
N LEU A 276 -1.58 7.60 -12.17
CA LEU A 276 -0.99 8.03 -10.91
C LEU A 276 0.42 7.48 -10.82
N VAL A 277 1.44 8.34 -10.94
CA VAL A 277 2.84 7.94 -10.73
C VAL A 277 3.12 8.04 -9.23
N LEU A 278 3.24 6.89 -8.57
CA LEU A 278 3.60 6.79 -7.15
C LEU A 278 5.03 6.27 -7.01
N ASP A 279 5.93 7.13 -6.56
CA ASP A 279 7.26 6.74 -6.09
C ASP A 279 7.15 6.26 -4.64
N CYS A 280 7.36 4.97 -4.40
CA CYS A 280 7.44 4.43 -3.04
C CYS A 280 8.91 4.30 -2.66
N LEU A 281 9.31 5.02 -1.61
CA LEU A 281 10.57 4.76 -0.94
C LEU A 281 10.30 3.73 0.16
N THR A 282 10.86 2.54 0.02
CA THR A 282 10.93 1.57 1.12
C THR A 282 12.04 2.02 2.06
N SER A 283 11.69 2.41 3.28
CA SER A 283 12.64 2.59 4.36
C SER A 283 13.18 1.20 4.73
N ALA A 284 14.48 0.98 4.53
CA ALA A 284 15.19 -0.26 4.82
C ALA A 284 15.92 -0.16 6.17
#